data_AF-A0A257PJW4-F1
#
_entry.id   AF-A0A257PJW4-F1
#
_cell.length_a   1.000
_cell.length_b   1.000
_cell.length_c   1.000
_cell.angle_alpha   90.00
_cell.angle_beta   90.00
_cell.angle_gamma   90.00
#
_symmetry.space_group_name_H-M   'P 1'
#
loop_
_entity.id
_entity.type
_entity.pdbx_description
1 polymer ?
#
loop_
_entity_poly.entity_id
_entity_poly.type
_entity_poly.pdbx_seq_one_letter_code
_entity_poly.pdbx_strand_id
1 'polypeptide(L)' 'EDIAIASLLMRLSADPPQEIILAMPATVDGAATGHYLAEKLKNFGIPISRLAQGVPMGGSLEVLDEGTLATALRARRVS' A
#
# COMPACT_ATOMS: atom_id res chain seq x y z
N GLU A 1 -6.27 15.93 15.45
CA GLU A 1 -7.64 15.50 15.08
C GLU A 1 -7.59 14.88 13.69
N ASP A 2 -7.45 13.55 13.60
CA ASP A 2 -7.42 12.82 12.31
C ASP A 2 -8.82 12.33 11.96
N ILE A 3 -9.60 13.22 11.33
CA ILE A 3 -11.01 12.99 10.97
C ILE A 3 -11.18 11.78 10.00
N ALA A 4 -10.14 11.40 9.26
CA ALA A 4 -10.20 10.31 8.29
C ALA A 4 -10.08 8.89 8.91
N ILE A 5 -9.30 8.71 9.97
CA ILE A 5 -9.07 7.36 10.50
C ILE A 5 -10.27 6.88 11.32
N ALA A 6 -10.88 7.76 12.11
CA ALA A 6 -12.06 7.41 12.89
C ALA A 6 -13.22 6.94 12.00
N SER A 7 -13.47 7.64 10.89
CA SER A 7 -14.51 7.26 9.93
C SER A 7 -14.22 5.95 9.20
N LEU A 8 -12.95 5.67 8.86
CA LEU A 8 -12.53 4.37 8.34
C LEU A 8 -12.85 3.24 9.32
N LEU A 9 -12.49 3.40 10.60
CA LEU A 9 -12.73 2.38 11.62
C LEU A 9 -14.24 2.12 11.82
N MET A 10 -15.05 3.17 11.84
CA MET A 10 -16.51 3.03 11.92
C MET A 10 -17.08 2.24 10.73
N ARG A 11 -16.59 2.50 9.51
CA ARG A 11 -17.02 1.76 8.31
C ARG A 11 -16.67 0.28 8.38
N LEU A 12 -15.45 -0.04 8.80
CA LEU A 12 -14.99 -1.43 8.92
C LEU A 12 -15.76 -2.23 9.98
N SER A 13 -16.19 -1.57 11.06
CA SER A 13 -17.02 -2.22 12.08
C SER A 13 -18.48 -2.41 11.66
N ALA A 14 -19.03 -1.49 10.88
CA ALA A 14 -20.43 -1.53 10.44
C ALA A 14 -20.67 -2.51 9.28
N ASP A 15 -19.73 -2.55 8.33
CA ASP A 15 -19.79 -3.40 7.14
C ASP A 15 -18.37 -3.87 6.76
N PRO A 16 -17.88 -4.97 7.35
CA PRO A 16 -16.51 -5.42 7.13
C PRO A 16 -16.32 -5.97 5.71
N PRO A 17 -15.42 -5.39 4.89
CA PRO A 17 -15.13 -5.91 3.56
C PRO A 17 -14.35 -7.22 3.63
N GLN A 18 -14.30 -7.93 2.50
CA GLN A 18 -13.46 -9.12 2.34
C GLN A 18 -11.96 -8.78 2.28
N GLU A 19 -11.60 -7.56 1.88
CA GLU A 19 -10.22 -7.11 1.74
C GLU A 19 -10.11 -5.58 1.91
N ILE A 20 -8.98 -5.12 2.42
CA ILE A 20 -8.58 -3.71 2.46
C ILE A 20 -7.38 -3.52 1.54
N ILE A 21 -7.55 -2.74 0.47
CA ILE A 21 -6.47 -2.39 -0.47
C ILE A 21 -5.92 -1.00 -0.12
N LEU A 22 -4.67 -0.94 0.33
CA LEU A 22 -3.97 0.32 0.60
C LEU A 22 -3.36 0.87 -0.70
N ALA A 23 -3.97 1.94 -1.22
CA ALA A 23 -3.58 2.60 -2.46
C ALA A 23 -2.93 3.98 -2.21
N MET A 24 -1.99 4.05 -1.27
CA MET A 24 -1.23 5.28 -1.01
C MET A 24 -0.21 5.54 -2.14
N PRO A 25 0.18 6.80 -2.40
CA PRO A 25 1.24 7.12 -3.35
C PRO A 25 2.56 6.39 -3.05
N ALA A 26 3.35 6.15 -4.09
CA ALA A 26 4.66 5.49 -4.06
C ALA A 26 5.78 6.33 -3.40
N THR A 27 5.47 7.08 -2.34
CA THR A 27 6.38 8.00 -1.66
C THR A 27 6.79 7.45 -0.30
N VAL A 28 7.82 8.03 0.31
CA VAL A 28 8.24 7.68 1.68
C VAL A 28 7.09 7.87 2.67
N ASP A 29 6.39 9.00 2.59
CA ASP A 29 5.23 9.30 3.43
C ASP A 29 4.08 8.32 3.18
N GLY A 30 3.77 8.02 1.91
CA GLY A 30 2.75 7.04 1.56
C GLY A 30 3.06 5.64 2.09
N ALA A 31 4.34 5.23 2.05
CA ALA A 31 4.79 3.97 2.62
C ALA A 31 4.65 3.94 4.15
N ALA A 32 5.00 5.03 4.83
CA ALA A 32 4.85 5.18 6.29
C ALA A 32 3.37 5.15 6.71
N THR A 33 2.51 5.93 6.05
CA THR A 33 1.06 5.92 6.29
C THR A 33 0.47 4.53 6.03
N GLY A 34 0.87 3.87 4.95
CA GLY A 34 0.42 2.51 4.65
C GLY A 34 0.85 1.49 5.70
N HIS A 35 2.06 1.61 6.26
CA HIS A 35 2.51 0.74 7.35
C HIS A 35 1.73 1.01 8.65
N TYR A 36 1.53 2.28 9.00
CA TYR A 36 0.74 2.70 10.14
C TYR A 36 -0.70 2.16 10.09
N LEU A 37 -1.37 2.28 8.94
CA LEU A 37 -2.72 1.74 8.75
C LEU A 37 -2.75 0.22 8.83
N ALA A 38 -1.78 -0.48 8.23
CA ALA A 38 -1.73 -1.94 8.29
C ALA A 38 -1.63 -2.46 9.73
N GLU A 39 -0.76 -1.86 10.56
CA GLU A 39 -0.65 -2.22 11.98
C GLU A 39 -1.94 -1.91 12.76
N LYS A 40 -2.54 -0.74 12.52
CA LYS A 40 -3.77 -0.34 13.22
C LYS A 40 -4.98 -1.22 12.86
N LEU A 41 -5.04 -1.70 11.62
CA LEU A 41 -6.16 -2.48 11.09
C LEU A 41 -6.00 -4.00 11.30
N LYS A 42 -4.83 -4.46 11.76
CA LYS A 42 -4.51 -5.87 11.97
C LYS A 42 -5.53 -6.61 12.85
N ASN A 43 -6.09 -5.92 13.85
CA ASN A 43 -7.04 -6.50 14.80
C ASN A 43 -8.44 -6.77 14.21
N PHE A 44 -8.74 -6.27 13.01
CA PHE A 44 -10.02 -6.54 12.34
C PHE A 44 -10.07 -7.93 11.69
N GLY A 45 -8.92 -8.61 11.55
CA GLY A 45 -8.85 -9.93 10.90
C GLY A 45 -9.17 -9.90 9.40
N ILE A 46 -9.30 -8.71 8.80
CA ILE A 46 -9.56 -8.52 7.38
C ILE A 46 -8.21 -8.54 6.64
N PRO A 47 -8.07 -9.32 5.55
CA PRO A 47 -6.89 -9.29 4.70
C PRO A 47 -6.55 -7.87 4.23
N ILE A 48 -5.27 -7.50 4.33
CA ILE A 48 -4.78 -6.20 3.89
C ILE A 48 -3.76 -6.43 2.78
N SER A 49 -3.96 -5.77 1.65
CA SER A 49 -3.02 -5.76 0.53
C SER A 49 -2.60 -4.34 0.15
N ARG A 50 -1.58 -4.25 -0.69
CA ARG A 50 -1.09 -2.99 -1.25
C ARG A 50 -0.91 -3.16 -2.74
N LEU A 51 -1.19 -2.10 -3.50
CA LEU A 51 -0.86 -2.06 -4.92
C LEU A 51 0.65 -2.27 -5.12
N ALA A 52 0.99 -3.12 -6.08
CA ALA A 52 2.38 -3.36 -6.45
C ALA A 52 3.08 -2.05 -6.83
N GLN A 53 4.35 -1.94 -6.44
CA GLN A 53 5.20 -0.79 -6.72
C GLN A 53 6.40 -1.29 -7.53
N GLY A 54 6.76 -0.61 -8.61
CA GLY A 54 7.85 -1.03 -9.47
C GLY A 54 7.76 -0.46 -10.89
N VAL A 55 8.37 -1.16 -11.84
CA VAL A 55 8.46 -0.73 -13.23
C VAL A 55 7.08 -0.81 -13.91
N PRO A 56 6.59 0.29 -14.54
CA PRO A 56 5.35 0.25 -15.30
C PRO A 56 5.50 -0.63 -16.55
N MET A 57 4.43 -1.35 -16.90
CA MET A 57 4.39 -2.14 -18.13
C MET A 57 4.54 -1.22 -19.35
N GLY A 58 5.47 -1.56 -20.25
CA GLY A 58 5.75 -0.79 -21.46
C GLY A 58 6.68 0.42 -21.29
N GLY A 59 7.17 0.69 -20.07
CA GLY A 59 8.23 1.69 -19.84
C GLY A 59 9.61 1.16 -20.24
N SER A 60 10.46 2.02 -20.80
CA SER A 60 11.89 1.68 -21.00
C SER A 60 12.65 1.80 -19.67
N LEU A 61 13.60 0.90 -19.42
CA LEU A 61 14.47 0.99 -18.24
C LEU A 61 15.32 2.27 -18.24
N GLU A 62 15.60 2.83 -19.41
CA GLU A 62 16.44 4.03 -19.59
C GLU A 62 15.83 5.30 -19.00
N VAL A 63 14.51 5.32 -18.80
CA VAL A 63 13.77 6.50 -18.32
C VAL A 63 13.29 6.34 -16.87
N LEU A 64 13.69 5.27 -16.18
CA LEU A 64 13.33 5.04 -14.79
C LEU A 64 14.31 5.72 -13.83
N ASP A 65 13.78 6.28 -12.76
CA ASP A 65 14.60 6.74 -11.64
C ASP A 65 15.16 5.55 -10.84
N GLU A 66 16.26 5.80 -10.14
CA GLU A 66 16.95 4.79 -9.31
C GLU A 66 16.04 4.22 -8.20
N GLY A 67 15.10 5.00 -7.68
CA GLY A 67 14.17 4.58 -6.64
C GLY A 67 13.17 3.54 -7.13
N THR A 68 12.61 3.76 -8.33
CA THR A 68 11.73 2.80 -9.00
C THR A 68 12.47 1.50 -9.31
N LEU A 69 13.69 1.59 -9.84
CA LEU A 69 14.52 0.41 -10.14
C LEU A 69 14.87 -0.38 -8.88
N ALA A 70 15.29 0.29 -7.81
CA ALA A 70 15.60 -0.33 -6.53
C ALA A 70 14.37 -1.03 -5.92
N THR A 71 13.20 -0.41 -6.03
CA THR A 71 11.93 -0.99 -5.56
C THR A 71 11.57 -2.24 -6.35
N ALA A 72 11.68 -2.19 -7.68
CA ALA A 72 11.41 -3.33 -8.54
C ALA A 72 12.37 -4.51 -8.28
N LEU A 73 13.67 -4.22 -8.07
CA LEU A 73 14.67 -5.24 -7.74
C LEU A 73 14.39 -5.91 -6.40
N ARG A 74 13.97 -5.15 -5.37
CA ARG A 74 13.57 -5.70 -4.06
C ARG A 74 12.31 -6.55 -4.15
N ALA A 75 11.35 -6.15 -4.99
CA ALA A 75 10.11 -6.86 -5.20
C ALA A 75 10.25 -8.08 -6.13
N ARG A 76 11.43 -8.29 -6.75
CA ARG A 76 11.68 -9.38 -7.70
C ARG A 76 11.40 -10.73 -7.05
N ARG A 77 10.50 -11.52 -7.65
CA ARG A 77 10.27 -12.92 -7.29
C ARG A 77 11.05 -13.80 -8.28
N VAL A 78 11.73 -14.82 -7.76
CA VAL A 78 12.28 -15.90 -8.60
C VAL A 78 11.10 -16.81 -8.93
N SER A 79 10.84 -17.00 -10.22
CA SER A 79 9.83 -17.92 -10.75
C SER A 79 10.21 -19.37 -10.52
#